data_AF-S5U580-F1
#
_entry.id   AF-S5U580-F1
#
_cell.length_a   1.000
_cell.length_b   1.000
_cell.length_c   1.000
_cell.angle_alpha   90.00
_cell.angle_beta   90.00
_cell.angle_gamma   90.00
#
_symmetry.space_group_name_H-M   'P 1'
#
loop_
_entity.id
_entity.type
_entity.pdbx_description
1 polymer ?
#
loop_
_entity_poly.entity_id
_entity_poly.type
_entity_poly.pdbx_seq_one_letter_code
_entity_poly.pdbx_strand_id
1 'polypeptide(L)'
;VKKSFSKIYNKMPINNILYKNILLKDTYDSINYNLIKIFKKSNPNYIKPNIICKKLVIYGTNLESNIDNNKYTSIVSYMINIPNSFLYIMTGIILSDGNINIITKNKKKKEGIITTTNSRLYLKQSINHSEYLLYVFNLLSHYCISIPKLKKSYLKGKLFYALEFYTRSLPCFTLLRNIFYIGRIKIIPISKEYNSLHYNNINYDIYDLINYESLAHIIMGNGAFQKGGGITLNLQNFKLIELVHLINVLKVKFDLDCTIHKSRNKWVIYIKLHSVIKLFPHIKNFIVPNMKYKFKHKLFTWNDKNSFNN
;
A
#
# COMPACT_ATOMS: atom_id res chain seq x y z
N VAL A 1 43.09 -9.15 16.37
CA VAL A 1 42.81 -7.74 16.02
C VAL A 1 41.31 -7.56 15.77
N LYS A 2 40.58 -6.99 16.74
CA LYS A 2 39.15 -6.68 16.65
C LYS A 2 38.94 -5.62 15.56
N LYS A 3 38.33 -5.98 14.43
CA LYS A 3 37.81 -4.98 13.48
C LYS A 3 36.43 -4.54 13.97
N SER A 4 36.36 -3.26 14.37
CA SER A 4 35.15 -2.60 14.85
C SER A 4 34.05 -2.59 13.77
N PHE A 5 32.81 -2.84 14.21
CA PHE A 5 31.57 -2.79 13.42
C PHE A 5 31.28 -1.40 12.81
N SER A 6 32.02 -0.35 13.17
CA SER A 6 31.72 1.02 12.72
C SER A 6 32.25 1.38 11.33
N LYS A 7 33.14 0.56 10.74
CA LYS A 7 33.75 0.89 9.44
C LYS A 7 32.94 0.48 8.21
N ILE A 8 31.84 -0.29 8.37
CA ILE A 8 30.98 -0.71 7.24
C ILE A 8 29.92 0.35 6.90
N TYR A 9 29.49 1.17 7.87
CA TYR A 9 28.43 2.16 7.64
C TYR A 9 28.90 3.53 7.12
N ASN A 10 30.18 3.86 7.22
CA ASN A 10 30.70 5.17 6.78
C ASN A 10 31.07 5.25 5.28
N LYS A 11 30.74 4.23 4.48
CA LYS A 11 30.94 4.19 3.02
C LYS A 11 29.66 3.91 2.23
N MET A 12 28.48 4.12 2.82
CA MET A 12 27.27 4.32 2.01
C MET A 12 27.30 5.77 1.51
N PRO A 13 27.58 6.02 0.22
CA PRO A 13 27.87 7.36 -0.25
C PRO A 13 26.64 8.23 -0.10
N ILE A 14 26.86 9.46 0.36
CA ILE A 14 25.90 10.55 0.52
C ILE A 14 25.05 10.79 -0.76
N ASN A 15 25.50 10.32 -1.93
CA ASN A 15 24.74 10.29 -3.18
C ASN A 15 23.48 9.40 -3.15
N ASN A 16 23.39 8.44 -2.23
CA ASN A 16 22.22 7.59 -2.06
C ASN A 16 21.06 8.28 -1.31
N ILE A 17 21.25 9.47 -0.73
CA ILE A 17 20.24 10.14 0.10
C ILE A 17 19.30 11.02 -0.75
N LEU A 18 19.79 11.59 -1.86
CA LEU A 18 19.01 12.50 -2.71
C LEU A 18 18.10 11.75 -3.72
N TYR A 19 18.50 10.57 -4.19
CA TYR A 19 17.70 9.75 -5.13
C TYR A 19 16.88 8.63 -4.45
N LYS A 20 17.11 8.28 -3.17
CA LYS A 20 16.34 7.23 -2.46
C LYS A 20 14.92 7.61 -2.07
N ASN A 21 14.53 8.87 -2.20
CA ASN A 21 13.25 9.32 -1.67
C ASN A 21 12.05 8.95 -2.54
N ILE A 22 12.22 8.43 -3.76
CA ILE A 22 11.09 7.98 -4.58
C ILE A 22 11.16 6.46 -4.68
N LEU A 23 10.23 5.79 -4.00
CA LEU A 23 10.20 4.33 -3.95
C LEU A 23 9.76 3.72 -5.28
N LEU A 24 8.91 4.39 -6.07
CA LEU A 24 8.44 3.86 -7.35
C LEU A 24 9.18 4.50 -8.53
N LYS A 25 9.74 3.65 -9.40
CA LYS A 25 10.30 4.06 -10.69
C LYS A 25 9.28 4.80 -11.56
N ASP A 26 9.80 5.55 -12.53
CA ASP A 26 8.98 6.17 -13.57
C ASP A 26 8.24 5.13 -14.43
N THR A 27 7.14 5.55 -15.05
CA THR A 27 6.28 4.69 -15.88
C THR A 27 6.77 4.58 -17.34
N TYR A 28 7.75 5.41 -17.70
CA TYR A 28 8.40 5.49 -19.00
C TYR A 28 9.90 5.82 -18.82
N ASP A 29 10.69 5.59 -19.85
CA ASP A 29 12.11 5.96 -19.88
C ASP A 29 12.24 7.47 -20.15
N SER A 30 12.30 8.23 -19.05
CA SER A 30 12.42 9.69 -19.05
C SER A 30 13.81 10.19 -19.46
N ILE A 31 14.82 9.32 -19.54
CA ILE A 31 16.17 9.66 -19.96
C ILE A 31 16.23 9.77 -21.48
N ASN A 32 15.70 8.77 -22.17
CA ASN A 32 15.81 8.68 -23.63
C ASN A 32 14.56 9.21 -24.37
N TYR A 33 13.42 9.35 -23.68
CA TYR A 33 12.16 9.70 -24.33
C TYR A 33 11.41 10.83 -23.65
N ASN A 34 10.60 11.53 -24.44
CA ASN A 34 9.65 12.55 -23.98
C ASN A 34 8.21 12.09 -24.28
N LEU A 35 7.30 12.20 -23.31
CA LEU A 35 5.90 11.79 -23.45
C LEU A 35 5.17 12.44 -24.64
N ILE A 36 5.49 13.69 -25.00
CA ILE A 36 4.91 14.37 -26.17
C ILE A 36 5.35 13.66 -27.46
N LYS A 37 6.62 13.28 -27.56
CA LYS A 37 7.16 12.52 -28.70
C LYS A 37 6.61 11.10 -28.76
N ILE A 38 6.49 10.44 -27.60
CA ILE A 38 5.87 9.11 -27.50
C ILE A 38 4.41 9.22 -27.98
N PHE A 39 3.62 10.13 -27.42
CA PHE A 39 2.18 10.22 -27.67
C PHE A 39 1.79 11.38 -28.59
N LYS A 40 2.29 11.38 -29.83
CA LYS A 40 2.04 12.43 -30.84
C LYS A 40 0.56 12.79 -31.07
N LYS A 41 -0.35 11.82 -30.92
CA LYS A 41 -1.81 12.02 -31.11
C LYS A 41 -2.54 12.49 -29.84
N SER A 42 -1.85 12.54 -28.70
CA SER A 42 -2.45 12.92 -27.42
C SER A 42 -2.48 14.43 -27.31
N ASN A 43 -3.63 15.00 -26.90
CA ASN A 43 -3.73 16.44 -26.67
C ASN A 43 -2.73 16.87 -25.56
N PRO A 44 -1.74 17.72 -25.87
CA PRO A 44 -0.77 18.21 -24.88
C PRO A 44 -1.40 19.25 -23.94
N ASN A 45 -2.45 19.94 -24.38
CA ASN A 45 -3.10 21.04 -23.65
C ASN A 45 -4.25 20.54 -22.76
N TYR A 46 -4.20 19.29 -22.30
CA TYR A 46 -5.23 18.72 -21.41
C TYR A 46 -5.23 19.40 -20.04
N ILE A 47 -4.05 19.62 -19.46
CA ILE A 47 -3.89 20.37 -18.21
C ILE A 47 -3.59 21.81 -18.59
N LYS A 48 -4.47 22.74 -18.21
CA LYS A 48 -4.16 24.17 -18.34
C LYS A 48 -3.05 24.53 -17.36
N PRO A 49 -1.98 25.21 -17.81
CA PRO A 49 -0.91 25.62 -16.90
C PRO A 49 -1.47 26.59 -15.84
N ASN A 50 -1.13 26.35 -14.58
CA ASN A 50 -1.43 27.29 -13.51
C ASN A 50 -0.41 28.42 -13.53
N ILE A 51 -0.78 29.56 -14.12
CA ILE A 51 0.08 30.76 -14.19
C ILE A 51 -0.03 31.66 -12.96
N ILE A 52 -0.96 31.36 -12.04
CA ILE A 52 -1.25 32.17 -10.86
C ILE A 52 -0.37 31.73 -9.69
N CYS A 53 -0.36 30.44 -9.38
CA CYS A 53 0.43 29.90 -8.27
C CYS A 53 1.84 29.51 -8.75
N LYS A 54 2.85 30.30 -8.38
CA LYS A 54 4.27 30.03 -8.66
C LYS A 54 4.99 29.30 -7.52
N LYS A 55 4.27 28.86 -6.48
CA LYS A 55 4.87 28.15 -5.35
C LYS A 55 5.33 26.76 -5.79
N LEU A 56 6.58 26.41 -5.46
CA LEU A 56 7.06 25.03 -5.56
C LEU A 56 6.44 24.22 -4.41
N VAL A 57 5.69 23.17 -4.73
CA VAL A 57 5.04 22.30 -3.74
C VAL A 57 5.48 20.85 -3.93
N ILE A 58 5.47 20.10 -2.83
CA ILE A 58 5.79 18.68 -2.85
C ILE A 58 4.68 17.94 -3.60
N TYR A 59 5.05 17.11 -4.58
CA TYR A 59 4.08 16.29 -5.30
C TYR A 59 3.34 15.36 -4.31
N GLY A 60 2.02 15.44 -4.29
CA GLY A 60 1.17 14.67 -3.37
C GLY A 60 0.48 15.46 -2.28
N THR A 61 0.88 16.70 -1.99
CA THR A 61 0.28 17.46 -0.87
C THR A 61 -1.04 18.15 -1.22
N ASN A 62 -1.22 18.53 -2.50
CA ASN A 62 -2.37 19.32 -2.96
C ASN A 62 -3.12 18.58 -4.09
N LEU A 63 -3.43 17.30 -3.86
CA LEU A 63 -4.14 16.49 -4.85
C LEU A 63 -5.65 16.61 -4.63
N GLU A 64 -6.32 17.28 -5.56
CA GLU A 64 -7.77 17.42 -5.56
C GLU A 64 -8.47 16.15 -6.09
N SER A 65 -9.72 15.98 -5.66
CA SER A 65 -10.57 14.91 -6.15
C SER A 65 -10.75 14.98 -7.67
N ASN A 66 -10.73 13.82 -8.34
CA ASN A 66 -10.96 13.72 -9.78
C ASN A 66 -12.33 13.11 -10.13
N ILE A 67 -13.26 13.15 -9.18
CA ILE A 67 -14.64 12.74 -9.40
C ILE A 67 -15.26 13.59 -10.53
N ASP A 68 -15.97 12.93 -11.44
CA ASP A 68 -16.63 13.53 -12.61
C ASP A 68 -15.71 14.24 -13.62
N ASN A 69 -14.39 14.24 -13.39
CA ASN A 69 -13.43 14.74 -14.36
C ASN A 69 -13.33 13.83 -15.58
N ASN A 70 -13.03 14.47 -16.72
CA ASN A 70 -12.81 13.79 -17.99
C ASN A 70 -11.68 12.75 -17.93
N LYS A 71 -11.70 11.83 -18.89
CA LYS A 71 -10.60 10.86 -19.01
C LYS A 71 -9.28 11.58 -19.34
N TYR A 72 -8.26 11.41 -18.51
CA TYR A 72 -6.86 11.75 -18.80
C TYR A 72 -6.44 11.26 -20.17
N THR A 73 -5.66 12.11 -20.84
CA THR A 73 -4.94 11.74 -22.05
C THR A 73 -3.83 10.75 -21.75
N SER A 74 -3.21 10.19 -22.79
CA SER A 74 -2.07 9.28 -22.59
C SER A 74 -0.91 10.00 -21.91
N ILE A 75 -0.57 11.22 -22.33
CA ILE A 75 0.49 12.02 -21.70
C ILE A 75 0.24 12.14 -20.19
N VAL A 76 -0.93 12.64 -19.79
CA VAL A 76 -1.26 12.85 -18.37
C VAL A 76 -1.28 11.54 -17.58
N SER A 77 -1.79 10.46 -18.17
CA SER A 77 -1.83 9.16 -17.50
C SER A 77 -0.43 8.63 -17.14
N TYR A 78 0.59 8.90 -17.97
CA TYR A 78 1.98 8.50 -17.72
C TYR A 78 2.77 9.52 -16.87
N MET A 79 2.29 10.76 -16.75
CA MET A 79 2.85 11.74 -15.80
C MET A 79 2.46 11.44 -14.36
N ILE A 80 1.30 10.84 -14.13
CA ILE A 80 0.79 10.56 -12.80
C ILE A 80 1.56 9.40 -12.16
N ASN A 81 2.16 9.67 -11.01
CA ASN A 81 2.84 8.67 -10.17
C ASN A 81 2.21 8.59 -8.77
N ILE A 82 2.64 7.64 -7.96
CA ILE A 82 2.18 7.43 -6.58
C ILE A 82 3.22 8.03 -5.61
N PRO A 83 2.90 9.13 -4.90
CA PRO A 83 3.77 9.66 -3.85
C PRO A 83 3.96 8.63 -2.73
N ASN A 84 5.10 8.68 -2.03
CA ASN A 84 5.41 7.70 -0.98
C ASN A 84 4.35 7.65 0.13
N SER A 85 3.76 8.78 0.52
CA SER A 85 2.66 8.81 1.51
C SER A 85 1.50 7.89 1.11
N PHE A 86 1.05 8.02 -0.13
CA PHE A 86 -0.01 7.16 -0.67
C PHE A 86 0.46 5.74 -0.95
N LEU A 87 1.73 5.53 -1.30
CA LEU A 87 2.30 4.19 -1.45
C LEU A 87 2.19 3.40 -0.14
N TYR A 88 2.51 4.01 1.00
CA TYR A 88 2.39 3.36 2.30
C TYR A 88 0.94 2.97 2.62
N ILE A 89 -0.01 3.87 2.38
CA ILE A 89 -1.46 3.59 2.52
C ILE A 89 -1.85 2.41 1.62
N MET A 90 -1.50 2.47 0.33
CA MET A 90 -1.82 1.44 -0.65
C MET A 90 -1.17 0.10 -0.33
N THR A 91 0.07 0.06 0.16
CA THR A 91 0.73 -1.17 0.59
C THR A 91 -0.08 -1.87 1.68
N GLY A 92 -0.52 -1.13 2.70
CA GLY A 92 -1.31 -1.70 3.78
C GLY A 92 -2.69 -2.21 3.31
N ILE A 93 -3.32 -1.47 2.39
CA ILE A 93 -4.57 -1.88 1.74
C ILE A 93 -4.36 -3.13 0.88
N ILE A 94 -3.30 -3.20 0.07
CA ILE A 94 -3.01 -4.35 -0.81
C ILE A 94 -2.70 -5.60 0.02
N LEU A 95 -1.92 -5.49 1.08
CA LEU A 95 -1.64 -6.63 1.96
C LEU A 95 -2.87 -7.11 2.74
N SER A 96 -3.92 -6.29 2.81
CA SER A 96 -5.22 -6.66 3.36
C SER A 96 -6.27 -6.94 2.28
N ASP A 97 -7.34 -6.15 2.24
CA ASP A 97 -8.55 -6.41 1.44
C ASP A 97 -8.48 -5.84 0.00
N GLY A 98 -7.51 -4.97 -0.27
CA GLY A 98 -7.34 -4.32 -1.56
C GLY A 98 -6.84 -5.26 -2.64
N ASN A 99 -7.21 -4.98 -3.89
CA ASN A 99 -6.74 -5.73 -5.05
C ASN A 99 -6.34 -4.82 -6.20
N ILE A 100 -5.35 -5.24 -7.01
CA ILE A 100 -4.99 -4.55 -8.24
C ILE A 100 -5.36 -5.39 -9.46
N ASN A 101 -6.31 -4.88 -10.23
CA ASN A 101 -6.85 -5.53 -11.41
C ASN A 101 -6.20 -5.00 -12.69
N ILE A 102 -5.78 -5.90 -13.59
CA ILE A 102 -5.38 -5.55 -14.96
C ILE A 102 -6.64 -5.39 -15.80
N ILE A 103 -6.78 -4.26 -16.50
CA ILE A 103 -7.97 -3.97 -17.29
C ILE A 103 -7.75 -4.21 -18.78
N THR A 104 -6.60 -3.81 -19.30
CA THR A 104 -6.27 -4.01 -20.71
C THR A 104 -5.72 -5.41 -20.92
N LYS A 105 -6.48 -6.29 -21.60
CA LYS A 105 -6.00 -7.61 -22.03
C LYS A 105 -4.96 -7.51 -23.16
N ASN A 106 -5.03 -6.46 -23.98
CA ASN A 106 -4.09 -6.25 -25.07
C ASN A 106 -2.82 -5.57 -24.55
N LYS A 107 -1.69 -6.27 -24.66
CA LYS A 107 -0.37 -5.72 -24.36
C LYS A 107 -0.04 -4.68 -25.43
N LYS A 108 -0.06 -3.40 -25.06
CA LYS A 108 0.45 -2.34 -25.93
C LYS A 108 1.93 -2.17 -25.59
N LYS A 109 2.81 -2.76 -26.40
CA LYS A 109 4.23 -2.44 -26.35
C LYS A 109 4.44 -1.18 -27.17
N LYS A 110 5.08 -0.20 -26.56
CA LYS A 110 5.49 1.05 -27.21
C LYS A 110 6.89 1.38 -26.72
N GLU A 111 7.75 1.74 -27.65
CA GLU A 111 9.12 2.12 -27.32
C GLU A 111 9.12 3.30 -26.33
N GLY A 112 10.04 3.25 -25.36
CA GLY A 112 10.12 4.20 -24.25
C GLY A 112 9.10 3.98 -23.12
N ILE A 113 8.11 3.09 -23.27
CA ILE A 113 7.15 2.77 -22.20
C ILE A 113 7.52 1.48 -21.47
N ILE A 114 7.57 1.55 -20.13
CA ILE A 114 7.95 0.41 -19.27
C ILE A 114 6.77 -0.56 -19.06
N THR A 115 5.55 -0.03 -18.96
CA THR A 115 4.35 -0.83 -18.65
C THR A 115 3.60 -1.25 -19.91
N THR A 116 3.27 -2.54 -20.03
CA THR A 116 2.54 -3.06 -21.21
C THR A 116 1.01 -3.00 -21.09
N THR A 117 0.51 -2.78 -19.88
CA THR A 117 -0.93 -2.75 -19.54
C THR A 117 -1.18 -1.70 -18.46
N ASN A 118 -2.43 -1.25 -18.34
CA ASN A 118 -2.86 -0.41 -17.23
C ASN A 118 -3.65 -1.23 -16.21
N SER A 119 -3.38 -0.95 -14.94
CA SER A 119 -4.02 -1.60 -13.80
C SER A 119 -4.76 -0.57 -12.97
N ARG A 120 -5.70 -1.02 -12.14
CA ARG A 120 -6.44 -0.18 -11.20
C ARG A 120 -6.53 -0.83 -9.83
N LEU A 121 -6.45 -0.03 -8.79
CA LEU A 121 -6.73 -0.46 -7.42
C LEU A 121 -8.25 -0.58 -7.23
N TYR A 122 -8.65 -1.59 -6.47
CA TYR A 122 -10.00 -1.94 -6.12
C TYR A 122 -10.07 -2.23 -4.63
N LEU A 123 -11.05 -1.63 -3.95
CA LEU A 123 -11.38 -1.97 -2.58
C LEU A 123 -12.89 -2.18 -2.47
N LYS A 124 -13.27 -3.24 -1.76
CA LYS A 124 -14.65 -3.55 -1.40
C LYS A 124 -14.70 -3.89 0.08
N GLN A 125 -15.70 -3.37 0.77
CA GLN A 125 -15.94 -3.63 2.19
C GLN A 125 -17.42 -3.91 2.43
N SER A 126 -17.70 -4.71 3.45
CA SER A 126 -19.09 -4.89 3.91
C SER A 126 -19.67 -3.56 4.41
N ILE A 127 -20.99 -3.47 4.48
CA ILE A 127 -21.66 -2.25 4.95
C ILE A 127 -21.21 -1.84 6.37
N ASN A 128 -20.91 -2.81 7.24
CA ASN A 128 -20.42 -2.58 8.59
C ASN A 128 -19.06 -1.87 8.62
N HIS A 129 -18.29 -1.92 7.53
CA HIS A 129 -16.98 -1.29 7.39
C HIS A 129 -16.99 -0.19 6.32
N SER A 130 -18.18 0.33 5.98
CA SER A 130 -18.36 1.40 5.00
C SER A 130 -17.58 2.67 5.34
N GLU A 131 -17.52 3.06 6.62
CA GLU A 131 -16.77 4.23 7.07
C GLU A 131 -15.27 4.12 6.74
N TYR A 132 -14.67 2.95 6.93
CA TYR A 132 -13.26 2.73 6.56
C TYR A 132 -13.07 2.81 5.04
N LEU A 133 -14.02 2.29 4.25
CA LEU A 133 -13.94 2.40 2.79
C LEU A 133 -14.08 3.86 2.32
N LEU A 134 -14.97 4.64 2.93
CA LEU A 134 -15.14 6.06 2.63
C LEU A 134 -13.88 6.87 3.03
N TYR A 135 -13.28 6.56 4.17
CA TYR A 135 -11.99 7.14 4.59
C TYR A 135 -10.90 6.88 3.54
N VAL A 136 -10.73 5.62 3.12
CA VAL A 136 -9.73 5.27 2.09
C VAL A 136 -10.08 5.92 0.74
N PHE A 137 -11.36 5.99 0.38
CA PHE A 137 -11.80 6.68 -0.83
C PHE A 137 -11.41 8.16 -0.80
N ASN A 138 -11.61 8.85 0.32
CA ASN A 138 -11.25 10.26 0.43
C ASN A 138 -9.75 10.48 0.22
N LEU A 139 -8.92 9.64 0.83
CA LEU A 139 -7.46 9.66 0.63
C LEU A 139 -7.06 9.44 -0.84
N LEU A 140 -7.76 8.55 -1.54
CA LEU A 140 -7.42 8.14 -2.91
C LEU A 140 -8.32 8.76 -3.99
N SER A 141 -9.17 9.73 -3.63
CA SER A 141 -10.22 10.29 -4.51
C SER A 141 -9.64 10.97 -5.75
N HIS A 142 -8.43 11.52 -5.63
CA HIS A 142 -7.67 12.07 -6.75
C HIS A 142 -7.30 11.01 -7.82
N TYR A 143 -7.33 9.72 -7.51
CA TYR A 143 -7.19 8.65 -8.50
C TYR A 143 -8.52 8.11 -9.02
N CYS A 144 -9.66 8.57 -8.52
CA CYS A 144 -10.99 8.03 -8.82
C CYS A 144 -11.75 8.93 -9.81
N ILE A 145 -12.55 8.33 -10.70
CA ILE A 145 -13.50 9.06 -11.57
C ILE A 145 -14.89 9.11 -10.94
N SER A 146 -15.24 8.11 -10.14
CA SER A 146 -16.58 7.97 -9.58
C SER A 146 -16.50 7.75 -8.08
N ILE A 147 -17.54 8.20 -7.38
CA ILE A 147 -17.77 7.88 -5.97
C ILE A 147 -17.93 6.36 -5.74
N PRO A 148 -17.78 5.88 -4.49
CA PRO A 148 -18.06 4.50 -4.13
C PRO A 148 -19.49 4.09 -4.47
N LYS A 149 -19.66 2.83 -4.88
CA LYS A 149 -20.93 2.27 -5.34
C LYS A 149 -21.43 1.20 -4.38
N LEU A 150 -22.75 1.18 -4.19
CA LEU A 150 -23.42 0.10 -3.47
C LEU A 150 -23.44 -1.17 -4.31
N LYS A 151 -22.95 -2.26 -3.73
CA LYS A 151 -22.97 -3.60 -4.32
C LYS A 151 -23.86 -4.52 -3.48
N LYS A 152 -24.84 -5.12 -4.15
CA LYS A 152 -25.67 -6.20 -3.59
C LYS A 152 -25.09 -7.55 -4.00
N SER A 153 -25.05 -8.50 -3.08
CA SER A 153 -24.66 -9.89 -3.37
C SER A 153 -25.52 -10.86 -2.57
N TYR A 154 -25.92 -11.97 -3.20
CA TYR A 154 -26.65 -13.05 -2.55
C TYR A 154 -25.71 -14.20 -2.26
N LEU A 155 -25.72 -14.69 -1.02
CA LEU A 155 -24.94 -15.85 -0.61
C LEU A 155 -25.82 -16.77 0.25
N LYS A 156 -26.05 -18.00 -0.22
CA LYS A 156 -26.89 -19.01 0.47
C LYS A 156 -28.27 -18.45 0.89
N GLY A 157 -28.96 -17.77 -0.02
CA GLY A 157 -30.28 -17.18 0.21
C GLY A 157 -30.30 -15.89 1.05
N LYS A 158 -29.16 -15.45 1.59
CA LYS A 158 -29.05 -14.20 2.35
C LYS A 158 -28.51 -13.07 1.48
N LEU A 159 -29.16 -11.91 1.57
CA LEU A 159 -28.74 -10.68 0.90
C LEU A 159 -27.67 -9.96 1.73
N PHE A 160 -26.57 -9.60 1.09
CA PHE A 160 -25.48 -8.83 1.68
C PHE A 160 -25.25 -7.53 0.89
N TYR A 161 -24.94 -6.48 1.64
CA TYR A 161 -24.58 -5.18 1.10
C TYR A 161 -23.12 -4.87 1.35
N ALA A 162 -22.49 -4.26 0.35
CA ALA A 162 -21.11 -3.83 0.39
C ALA A 162 -20.98 -2.49 -0.32
N LEU A 163 -19.97 -1.71 0.05
CA LEU A 163 -19.50 -0.60 -0.77
C LEU A 163 -18.25 -1.04 -1.51
N GLU A 164 -18.06 -0.51 -2.72
CA GLU A 164 -16.83 -0.70 -3.48
C GLU A 164 -16.45 0.54 -4.27
N PHE A 165 -15.16 0.74 -4.49
CA PHE A 165 -14.68 1.75 -5.42
C PHE A 165 -13.49 1.23 -6.23
N TYR A 166 -13.24 1.90 -7.35
CA TYR A 166 -12.12 1.62 -8.24
C TYR A 166 -11.39 2.92 -8.52
N THR A 167 -10.06 2.85 -8.56
CA THR A 167 -9.28 3.91 -9.17
C THR A 167 -9.38 3.83 -10.70
N ARG A 168 -8.88 4.87 -11.36
CA ARG A 168 -8.55 4.89 -12.77
C ARG A 168 -7.54 3.80 -13.10
N SER A 169 -7.63 3.27 -14.31
CA SER A 169 -6.61 2.38 -14.85
C SER A 169 -5.38 3.20 -15.27
N LEU A 170 -4.33 3.20 -14.45
CA LEU A 170 -3.13 4.01 -14.66
C LEU A 170 -1.85 3.15 -14.72
N PRO A 171 -0.80 3.62 -15.43
CA PRO A 171 0.51 2.96 -15.48
C PRO A 171 1.16 2.79 -14.09
N CYS A 172 1.04 3.77 -13.20
CA CYS A 172 1.60 3.71 -11.85
C CYS A 172 1.05 2.53 -11.02
N PHE A 173 -0.24 2.20 -11.18
CA PHE A 173 -0.83 1.01 -10.54
C PHE A 173 -0.32 -0.29 -11.16
N THR A 174 0.11 -0.30 -12.43
CA THR A 174 0.77 -1.47 -13.01
C THR A 174 2.16 -1.66 -12.42
N LEU A 175 2.92 -0.59 -12.20
CA LEU A 175 4.20 -0.68 -11.48
C LEU A 175 3.98 -1.26 -10.09
N LEU A 176 3.02 -0.71 -9.32
CA LEU A 176 2.67 -1.21 -8.00
C LEU A 176 2.23 -2.68 -8.03
N ARG A 177 1.44 -3.06 -9.04
CA ARG A 177 1.03 -4.46 -9.23
C ARG A 177 2.21 -5.39 -9.41
N ASN A 178 3.21 -5.00 -10.19
CA ASN A 178 4.40 -5.82 -10.47
C ASN A 178 5.22 -6.11 -9.20
N ILE A 179 5.02 -5.33 -8.13
CA ILE A 179 5.64 -5.54 -6.81
C ILE A 179 4.87 -6.61 -6.03
N PHE A 180 3.54 -6.50 -6.00
CA PHE A 180 2.69 -7.30 -5.11
C PHE A 180 2.03 -8.50 -5.77
N TYR A 181 2.31 -8.80 -7.05
CA TYR A 181 1.66 -9.89 -7.77
C TYR A 181 2.60 -10.65 -8.71
N ILE A 182 2.52 -11.99 -8.66
CA ILE A 182 3.04 -12.90 -9.68
C ILE A 182 1.85 -13.51 -10.42
N GLY A 183 1.68 -13.18 -11.69
CA GLY A 183 0.49 -13.59 -12.43
C GLY A 183 -0.77 -13.06 -11.75
N ARG A 184 -1.65 -13.96 -11.28
CA ARG A 184 -2.87 -13.62 -10.51
C ARG A 184 -2.73 -13.77 -9.00
N ILE A 185 -1.56 -14.17 -8.52
CA ILE A 185 -1.32 -14.49 -7.12
C ILE A 185 -0.71 -13.25 -6.46
N LYS A 186 -1.31 -12.81 -5.35
CA LYS A 186 -0.77 -11.72 -4.53
C LYS A 186 0.39 -12.26 -3.69
N ILE A 187 1.46 -11.49 -3.56
CA ILE A 187 2.68 -11.83 -2.83
C ILE A 187 3.11 -10.73 -1.86
N ILE A 188 3.94 -11.07 -0.88
CA ILE A 188 4.73 -10.11 -0.11
C ILE A 188 6.08 -9.97 -0.81
N PRO A 189 6.50 -8.75 -1.21
CA PRO A 189 7.78 -8.54 -1.87
C PRO A 189 8.94 -8.88 -0.92
N ILE A 190 9.81 -9.77 -1.39
CA ILE A 190 11.06 -10.17 -0.74
C ILE A 190 12.17 -9.80 -1.72
N SER A 191 13.20 -9.08 -1.25
CA SER A 191 14.31 -8.63 -2.09
C SER A 191 14.95 -9.76 -2.91
N LYS A 192 15.41 -9.40 -4.12
CA LYS A 192 15.78 -10.35 -5.17
C LYS A 192 17.06 -11.14 -4.94
N GLU A 193 17.90 -10.76 -3.97
CA GLU A 193 19.12 -11.52 -3.67
C GLU A 193 18.82 -13.00 -3.36
N TYR A 194 17.56 -13.31 -3.00
CA TYR A 194 17.09 -14.66 -2.68
C TYR A 194 16.22 -15.34 -3.76
N ASN A 195 15.87 -14.70 -4.88
CA ASN A 195 14.95 -15.29 -5.88
C ASN A 195 15.40 -15.06 -7.32
N SER A 196 16.15 -16.01 -7.88
CA SER A 196 16.72 -15.99 -9.24
C SER A 196 15.70 -16.09 -10.40
N LEU A 197 14.39 -16.02 -10.13
CA LEU A 197 13.31 -16.32 -11.09
C LEU A 197 12.41 -15.14 -11.47
N HIS A 198 12.80 -13.88 -11.17
CA HIS A 198 11.97 -12.72 -11.48
C HIS A 198 12.44 -11.86 -12.66
N TYR A 199 11.64 -11.94 -13.73
CA TYR A 199 11.79 -11.35 -15.06
C TYR A 199 11.71 -9.81 -15.16
N ASN A 200 11.56 -9.09 -14.03
CA ASN A 200 11.46 -7.62 -14.03
C ASN A 200 12.52 -7.05 -13.09
N ASN A 201 13.47 -6.24 -13.57
CA ASN A 201 14.57 -5.56 -12.83
C ASN A 201 14.12 -4.60 -11.70
N ILE A 202 13.29 -5.10 -10.79
CA ILE A 202 12.65 -4.33 -9.73
C ILE A 202 13.01 -5.03 -8.41
N ASN A 203 13.82 -4.37 -7.59
CA ASN A 203 14.31 -4.88 -6.32
C ASN A 203 13.64 -4.10 -5.19
N TYR A 204 12.41 -4.48 -4.84
CA TYR A 204 11.74 -3.94 -3.66
C TYR A 204 11.65 -5.02 -2.59
N ASP A 205 11.88 -4.62 -1.35
CA ASP A 205 11.55 -5.40 -0.18
C ASP A 205 10.35 -4.80 0.55
N ILE A 206 9.53 -5.62 1.19
CA ILE A 206 8.44 -5.10 2.03
C ILE A 206 8.97 -4.18 3.14
N TYR A 207 10.22 -4.36 3.58
CA TYR A 207 10.90 -3.45 4.52
C TYR A 207 10.83 -1.99 4.07
N ASP A 208 11.02 -1.70 2.79
CA ASP A 208 11.02 -0.32 2.28
C ASP A 208 9.59 0.23 2.09
N LEU A 209 8.62 -0.65 1.90
CA LEU A 209 7.26 -0.33 1.46
C LEU A 209 6.24 -0.21 2.60
N ILE A 210 6.63 -0.51 3.84
CA ILE A 210 5.73 -0.41 5.01
C ILE A 210 6.20 0.65 6.00
N ASN A 211 5.26 1.40 6.57
CA ASN A 211 5.48 2.27 7.73
C ASN A 211 4.36 2.03 8.77
N TYR A 212 4.27 2.88 9.79
CA TYR A 212 3.21 2.81 10.80
C TYR A 212 1.80 2.94 10.20
N GLU A 213 1.61 3.80 9.22
CA GLU A 213 0.33 3.97 8.52
C GLU A 213 -0.05 2.71 7.70
N SER A 214 0.90 2.12 6.98
CA SER A 214 0.71 0.83 6.31
C SER A 214 0.25 -0.24 7.30
N LEU A 215 0.90 -0.33 8.46
CA LEU A 215 0.57 -1.31 9.48
C LEU A 215 -0.82 -1.07 10.09
N ALA A 216 -1.21 0.19 10.28
CA ALA A 216 -2.57 0.55 10.69
C ALA A 216 -3.60 0.02 9.68
N HIS A 217 -3.38 0.21 8.39
CA HIS A 217 -4.26 -0.31 7.33
C HIS A 217 -4.30 -1.84 7.28
N ILE A 218 -3.16 -2.53 7.48
CA ILE A 218 -3.12 -4.00 7.56
C ILE A 218 -4.00 -4.50 8.72
N ILE A 219 -3.89 -3.86 9.90
CA ILE A 219 -4.67 -4.25 11.08
C ILE A 219 -6.15 -3.89 10.89
N MET A 220 -6.47 -2.71 10.35
CA MET A 220 -7.85 -2.31 10.08
C MET A 220 -8.55 -3.27 9.10
N GLY A 221 -7.86 -3.74 8.05
CA GLY A 221 -8.39 -4.75 7.14
C GLY A 221 -8.44 -6.15 7.78
N ASN A 222 -7.27 -6.72 8.07
CA ASN A 222 -7.12 -8.14 8.41
C ASN A 222 -6.80 -8.44 9.89
N GLY A 223 -6.73 -7.43 10.75
CA GLY A 223 -6.53 -7.61 12.19
C GLY A 223 -7.77 -8.14 12.91
N ALA A 224 -7.54 -9.02 13.88
CA ALA A 224 -8.54 -9.53 14.81
C ALA A 224 -7.98 -9.56 16.23
N PHE A 225 -8.64 -8.87 17.15
CA PHE A 225 -8.31 -8.86 18.57
C PHE A 225 -8.50 -10.26 19.18
N GLN A 226 -7.57 -10.68 20.03
CA GLN A 226 -7.62 -11.98 20.71
C GLN A 226 -7.90 -11.84 22.21
N LYS A 227 -8.55 -12.87 22.79
CA LYS A 227 -8.78 -12.99 24.24
C LYS A 227 -7.44 -13.12 24.96
N GLY A 228 -6.87 -11.99 25.36
CA GLY A 228 -5.49 -11.90 25.85
C GLY A 228 -4.83 -10.55 25.53
N GLY A 229 -5.39 -9.78 24.59
CA GLY A 229 -4.95 -8.42 24.29
C GLY A 229 -4.05 -8.28 23.06
N GLY A 230 -3.51 -9.38 22.53
CA GLY A 230 -2.78 -9.38 21.27
C GLY A 230 -3.70 -9.27 20.05
N ILE A 231 -3.07 -9.09 18.89
CA ILE A 231 -3.76 -8.95 17.60
C ILE A 231 -3.27 -10.05 16.65
N THR A 232 -4.20 -10.80 16.07
CA THR A 232 -3.91 -11.71 14.96
C THR A 232 -4.11 -10.99 13.64
N LEU A 233 -3.13 -11.07 12.75
CA LEU A 233 -3.25 -10.66 11.35
C LEU A 233 -3.66 -11.87 10.51
N ASN A 234 -4.88 -11.82 9.96
CA ASN A 234 -5.44 -12.84 9.08
C ASN A 234 -4.87 -12.70 7.65
N LEU A 235 -3.63 -13.14 7.48
CA LEU A 235 -2.86 -13.07 6.24
C LEU A 235 -2.71 -14.46 5.59
N GLN A 236 -3.74 -15.31 5.73
CA GLN A 236 -3.72 -16.72 5.30
C GLN A 236 -3.60 -16.91 3.78
N ASN A 237 -3.70 -15.84 2.99
CA ASN A 237 -3.55 -15.84 1.54
C ASN A 237 -2.08 -15.84 1.09
N PHE A 238 -1.13 -15.60 2.00
CA PHE A 238 0.30 -15.61 1.71
C PHE A 238 0.98 -16.91 2.18
N LYS A 239 2.12 -17.23 1.57
CA LYS A 239 2.94 -18.39 1.92
C LYS A 239 3.63 -18.19 3.27
N LEU A 240 3.99 -19.29 3.92
CA LEU A 240 4.71 -19.24 5.20
C LEU A 240 6.01 -18.43 5.11
N ILE A 241 6.81 -18.61 4.07
CA ILE A 241 8.06 -17.86 3.87
C ILE A 241 7.83 -16.34 3.79
N GLU A 242 6.74 -15.92 3.16
CA GLU A 242 6.34 -14.52 3.04
C GLU A 242 5.92 -13.96 4.41
N LEU A 243 5.18 -14.75 5.20
CA LEU A 243 4.77 -14.35 6.55
C LEU A 243 5.96 -14.29 7.52
N VAL A 244 6.93 -15.21 7.43
CA VAL A 244 8.15 -15.19 8.24
C VAL A 244 9.00 -13.97 7.88
N HIS A 245 9.14 -13.66 6.58
CA HIS A 245 9.81 -12.43 6.15
C HIS A 245 9.13 -11.19 6.72
N LEU A 246 7.79 -11.11 6.64
CA LEU A 246 7.04 -10.01 7.23
C LEU A 246 7.27 -9.91 8.75
N ILE A 247 7.31 -11.02 9.49
CA ILE A 247 7.63 -11.01 10.93
C ILE A 247 9.01 -10.43 11.20
N ASN A 248 10.03 -10.82 10.42
CA ASN A 248 11.39 -10.28 10.56
C ASN A 248 11.40 -8.77 10.34
N VAL A 249 10.69 -8.30 9.30
CA VAL A 249 10.55 -6.86 9.04
C VAL A 249 9.82 -6.16 10.19
N LEU A 250 8.74 -6.75 10.73
CA LEU A 250 8.02 -6.19 11.87
C LEU A 250 8.92 -6.09 13.12
N LYS A 251 9.78 -7.09 13.34
CA LYS A 251 10.73 -7.09 14.45
C LYS A 251 11.84 -6.06 14.25
N VAL A 252 12.47 -6.02 13.09
CA VAL A 252 13.61 -5.12 12.84
C VAL A 252 13.17 -3.66 12.72
N LYS A 253 12.05 -3.40 12.05
CA LYS A 253 11.62 -2.02 11.74
C LYS A 253 10.79 -1.36 12.84
N PHE A 254 9.95 -2.13 13.52
CA PHE A 254 8.99 -1.60 14.50
C PHE A 254 9.21 -2.15 15.91
N ASP A 255 10.18 -3.06 16.08
CA ASP A 255 10.44 -3.77 17.33
C ASP A 255 9.18 -4.42 17.91
N LEU A 256 8.48 -5.17 17.05
CA LEU A 256 7.31 -5.96 17.43
C LEU A 256 7.67 -7.44 17.57
N ASP A 257 7.31 -8.00 18.72
CA ASP A 257 7.34 -9.43 18.99
C ASP A 257 6.09 -10.09 18.40
N CYS A 258 6.32 -10.83 17.32
CA CYS A 258 5.32 -11.52 16.55
C CYS A 258 5.63 -13.02 16.47
N THR A 259 4.61 -13.86 16.52
CA THR A 259 4.71 -15.31 16.38
C THR A 259 3.84 -15.83 15.24
N ILE A 260 4.25 -16.94 14.63
CA ILE A 260 3.40 -17.66 13.67
C ILE A 260 2.44 -18.57 14.40
N HIS A 261 1.16 -18.49 14.07
CA HIS A 261 0.10 -19.36 14.60
C HIS A 261 -0.67 -20.02 13.45
N LYS A 262 -1.53 -21.00 13.77
CA LYS A 262 -2.48 -21.58 12.82
C LYS A 262 -3.91 -21.20 13.17
N SER A 263 -4.70 -20.90 12.14
CA SER A 263 -6.15 -20.76 12.21
C SER A 263 -6.75 -21.45 10.98
N ARG A 264 -7.67 -22.40 11.20
CA ARG A 264 -8.30 -23.21 10.14
C ARG A 264 -7.26 -23.84 9.20
N ASN A 265 -6.22 -24.45 9.78
CA ASN A 265 -5.08 -25.08 9.08
C ASN A 265 -4.27 -24.15 8.17
N LYS A 266 -4.39 -22.83 8.32
CA LYS A 266 -3.60 -21.83 7.59
C LYS A 266 -2.81 -20.94 8.55
N TRP A 267 -1.71 -20.41 8.07
CA TRP A 267 -0.80 -19.60 8.86
C TRP A 267 -1.32 -18.18 9.06
N VAL A 268 -1.16 -17.66 10.27
CA VAL A 268 -1.47 -16.28 10.65
C VAL A 268 -0.33 -15.71 11.48
N ILE A 269 -0.20 -14.39 11.52
CA ILE A 269 0.75 -13.69 12.40
C ILE A 269 0.02 -13.26 13.65
N TYR A 270 0.59 -13.51 14.83
CA TYR A 270 0.10 -12.99 16.10
C TYR A 270 1.08 -11.97 16.65
N ILE A 271 0.60 -10.74 16.90
CA ILE A 271 1.35 -9.66 17.55
C ILE A 271 1.02 -9.72 19.04
N LYS A 272 2.05 -9.91 19.88
CA LYS A 272 1.87 -10.02 21.33
C LYS A 272 1.39 -8.70 21.95
N LEU A 273 0.65 -8.78 23.05
CA LEU A 273 0.03 -7.63 23.73
C LEU A 273 1.02 -6.47 24.00
N HIS A 274 2.20 -6.76 24.57
CA HIS A 274 3.18 -5.71 24.87
C HIS A 274 3.62 -4.95 23.60
N SER A 275 3.70 -5.65 22.47
CA SER A 275 4.03 -5.06 21.16
C SER A 275 2.85 -4.26 20.60
N VAL A 276 1.61 -4.70 20.83
CA VAL A 276 0.41 -3.90 20.48
C VAL A 276 0.36 -2.61 21.30
N ILE A 277 0.67 -2.66 22.61
CA ILE A 277 0.74 -1.47 23.48
C ILE A 277 1.80 -0.51 22.96
N LYS A 278 3.00 -1.02 22.64
CA LYS A 278 4.09 -0.22 22.06
C LYS A 278 3.71 0.40 20.72
N LEU A 279 3.01 -0.36 19.87
CA LEU A 279 2.63 0.08 18.52
C LEU A 279 1.55 1.17 18.54
N PHE A 280 0.56 1.05 19.43
CA PHE A 280 -0.67 1.84 19.38
C PHE A 280 -0.47 3.36 19.35
N PRO A 281 0.42 3.98 20.17
CA PRO A 281 0.70 5.41 20.12
C PRO A 281 1.14 5.92 18.75
N HIS A 282 1.84 5.09 17.97
CA HIS A 282 2.36 5.45 16.65
C HIS A 282 1.30 5.33 15.55
N ILE A 283 0.26 4.52 15.74
CA ILE A 283 -0.76 4.25 14.71
C ILE A 283 -2.13 4.86 15.01
N LYS A 284 -2.38 5.33 16.24
CA LYS A 284 -3.71 5.78 16.70
C LYS A 284 -4.35 6.83 15.80
N ASN A 285 -3.56 7.70 15.19
CA ASN A 285 -4.04 8.79 14.32
C ASN A 285 -4.49 8.28 12.94
N PHE A 286 -4.08 7.07 12.54
CA PHE A 286 -4.48 6.45 11.27
C PHE A 286 -5.71 5.53 11.43
N ILE A 287 -6.19 5.29 12.66
CA ILE A 287 -7.28 4.35 12.93
C ILE A 287 -8.64 5.07 12.86
N VAL A 288 -9.46 4.67 11.89
CA VAL A 288 -10.84 5.15 11.73
C VAL A 288 -11.69 4.74 12.95
N PRO A 289 -12.61 5.61 13.45
CA PRO A 289 -13.46 5.32 14.60
C PRO A 289 -14.11 3.93 14.63
N ASN A 290 -14.76 3.53 13.53
CA ASN A 290 -15.41 2.21 13.41
C ASN A 290 -14.42 1.02 13.31
N MET A 291 -13.10 1.26 13.25
CA MET A 291 -12.09 0.21 13.33
C MET A 291 -11.38 0.14 14.70
N LYS A 292 -11.69 1.06 15.63
CA LYS A 292 -11.06 1.10 16.96
C LYS A 292 -11.31 -0.17 17.79
N TYR A 293 -12.43 -0.87 17.56
CA TYR A 293 -12.74 -2.12 18.25
C TYR A 293 -11.65 -3.20 18.05
N LYS A 294 -10.87 -3.14 16.96
CA LYS A 294 -9.75 -4.06 16.71
C LYS A 294 -8.56 -3.85 17.65
N PHE A 295 -8.56 -2.77 18.44
CA PHE A 295 -7.47 -2.39 19.35
C PHE A 295 -7.95 -2.22 20.81
N LYS A 296 -9.21 -1.83 21.01
CA LYS A 296 -9.66 -1.17 22.25
C LYS A 296 -9.80 -2.06 23.49
N HIS A 297 -10.10 -3.35 23.36
CA HIS A 297 -10.70 -4.10 24.48
C HIS A 297 -9.78 -4.35 25.70
N LYS A 298 -8.45 -4.11 25.60
CA LYS A 298 -7.51 -4.23 26.75
C LYS A 298 -6.34 -3.22 26.81
N LEU A 299 -6.19 -2.31 25.84
CA LEU A 299 -5.11 -1.32 25.85
C LEU A 299 -5.24 -0.31 27.00
N PHE A 300 -6.46 0.03 27.39
CA PHE A 300 -6.72 0.99 28.48
C PHE A 300 -6.60 0.36 29.87
N THR A 301 -7.02 -0.90 30.04
CA THR A 301 -6.96 -1.61 31.33
C THR A 301 -5.54 -1.97 31.79
N TRP A 302 -4.54 -1.96 30.90
CA TRP A 302 -3.15 -2.28 31.26
C TRP A 302 -2.40 -1.07 31.81
N ASN A 303 -2.61 0.12 31.23
CA ASN A 303 -2.03 1.37 31.76
C ASN A 303 -2.53 1.65 33.18
N ASP A 304 -3.83 1.44 33.42
CA ASP A 304 -4.42 1.66 34.75
C ASP A 304 -3.89 0.69 35.81
N LYS A 305 -3.42 -0.52 35.45
CA LYS A 305 -2.86 -1.47 36.43
C LYS A 305 -1.39 -1.23 36.76
N ASN A 306 -0.62 -0.59 35.87
CA ASN A 306 0.79 -0.31 36.12
C ASN A 306 1.03 1.07 36.73
N SER A 307 0.06 1.99 36.66
CA SER A 307 0.11 3.25 37.41
C SER A 307 -0.14 3.11 38.91
N PHE A 308 -0.62 1.95 39.38
CA PHE A 308 -0.78 1.64 40.81
C PHE A 308 0.32 0.73 41.39
N ASN A 309 1.30 0.34 40.57
CA ASN A 309 2.40 -0.55 40.97
C ASN A 309 3.79 0.12 40.87
N ASN A 310 3.84 1.44 40.74
CA ASN A 310 5.06 2.25 40.86
C ASN A 310 4.88 3.25 42.00
#